data_AF-A0A7K2FPX6-F1
#
_entry.id   AF-A0A7K2FPX6-F1
#
_cell.length_a   1.000
_cell.length_b   1.000
_cell.length_c   1.000
_cell.angle_alpha   90.00
_cell.angle_beta   90.00
_cell.angle_gamma   90.00
#
_symmetry.space_group_name_H-M   'P 1'
#
loop_
_entity.id
_entity.type
_entity.pdbx_description
1 polymer ?
#
loop_
_entity_poly.entity_id
_entity_poly.type
_entity_poly.pdbx_seq_one_letter_code
_entity_poly.pdbx_strand_id
1 'polypeptide(L)'
;MTITPATTAPADPDGPGTLREGDSGPGVTELRERLLRIPDVFRDGSPSGGYDAVLAEAVARFQVWYGVSGDERGVYGDDTRRALESRT
;
A
#
# COMPACT_ATOMS: atom_id res chain seq x y z
N MET A 1 25.13 -23.41 6.54
CA MET A 1 25.29 -21.96 6.28
C MET A 1 23.95 -21.29 6.54
N THR A 2 23.97 -20.24 7.33
CA THR A 2 22.87 -19.44 7.89
C THR A 2 22.34 -18.37 6.90
N ILE A 3 21.06 -17.97 7.07
CA ILE A 3 20.33 -16.73 6.69
C ILE A 3 20.30 -16.30 5.20
N THR A 4 19.26 -15.79 4.53
CA THR A 4 17.86 -15.34 4.74
C THR A 4 17.33 -14.91 3.34
N PRO A 5 16.09 -15.20 2.88
CA PRO A 5 15.58 -14.57 1.66
C PRO A 5 14.93 -13.24 2.04
N ALA A 6 15.72 -12.17 2.09
CA ALA A 6 15.18 -10.80 2.04
C ALA A 6 15.60 -10.22 0.69
N THR A 7 14.88 -10.59 -0.36
CA THR A 7 14.89 -9.80 -1.60
C THR A 7 14.50 -8.40 -1.20
N THR A 8 15.50 -7.55 -1.32
CA THR A 8 15.52 -6.12 -1.10
C THR A 8 14.28 -5.53 -1.76
N ALA A 9 13.32 -5.04 -0.96
CA ALA A 9 12.40 -4.05 -1.46
C ALA A 9 13.28 -2.92 -2.02
N PRO A 10 13.11 -2.50 -3.29
CA PRO A 10 13.81 -1.31 -3.76
C PRO A 10 13.44 -0.19 -2.78
N ALA A 11 14.43 0.34 -2.08
CA ALA A 11 14.26 1.59 -1.37
C ALA A 11 14.19 2.66 -2.47
N ASP A 12 12.98 2.97 -2.92
CA ASP A 12 12.75 4.01 -3.91
C ASP A 12 13.37 5.34 -3.46
N PRO A 13 13.91 6.13 -4.41
CA PRO A 13 14.52 7.43 -4.13
C PRO A 13 13.54 8.50 -3.64
N ASP A 14 12.23 8.22 -3.68
CA ASP A 14 11.16 9.06 -3.14
C ASP A 14 11.03 8.99 -1.59
N GLY A 15 11.87 8.18 -0.93
CA GLY A 15 11.90 7.99 0.51
C GLY A 15 11.41 6.60 0.93
N PRO A 16 11.78 6.13 2.14
CA PRO A 16 11.43 4.78 2.57
C PRO A 16 9.90 4.58 2.62
N GLY A 17 9.40 3.75 1.70
CA GLY A 17 8.10 3.10 1.77
C GLY A 17 6.93 3.74 1.00
N THR A 18 7.19 4.60 0.00
CA THR A 18 6.15 4.97 -0.96
C THR A 18 5.94 3.81 -1.94
N LEU A 19 4.70 3.35 -2.12
CA LEU A 19 4.35 2.25 -3.01
C LEU A 19 3.38 2.74 -4.10
N ARG A 20 3.61 2.33 -5.35
CA ARG A 20 2.85 2.74 -6.53
C ARG A 20 2.69 1.58 -7.50
N GLU A 21 1.85 1.76 -8.52
CA GLU A 21 1.60 0.71 -9.52
C GLU A 21 2.90 0.13 -10.11
N GLY A 22 2.96 -1.21 -10.17
CA GLY A 22 4.14 -1.97 -10.60
C GLY A 22 5.10 -2.33 -9.46
N ASP A 23 4.97 -1.73 -8.27
CA ASP A 23 5.76 -2.14 -7.10
C ASP A 23 5.37 -3.55 -6.63
N SER A 24 6.29 -4.27 -6.01
CA SER A 24 6.04 -5.61 -5.49
C SER A 24 6.96 -5.93 -4.34
N GLY A 25 6.44 -6.67 -3.37
CA GLY A 25 7.22 -7.10 -2.21
C GLY A 25 6.42 -7.03 -0.91
N PRO A 26 7.11 -7.18 0.23
CA PRO A 26 6.46 -7.26 1.53
C PRO A 26 5.68 -5.98 1.91
N GLY A 27 6.13 -4.81 1.46
CA GLY A 27 5.42 -3.55 1.70
C GLY A 27 4.04 -3.51 1.04
N VAL A 28 3.92 -4.07 -0.17
CA VAL A 28 2.64 -4.12 -0.90
C VAL A 28 1.69 -5.13 -0.27
N THR A 29 2.19 -6.28 0.17
CA THR A 29 1.41 -7.26 0.92
C THR A 29 0.84 -6.65 2.20
N GLU A 30 1.69 -5.99 3.01
CA GLU A 30 1.26 -5.28 4.22
C GLU A 30 0.17 -4.23 3.92
N LEU A 31 0.35 -3.44 2.86
CA LEU A 31 -0.64 -2.46 2.43
C LEU A 31 -1.99 -3.12 2.09
N ARG A 32 -1.96 -4.19 1.29
CA ARG A 32 -3.15 -4.97 0.92
C ARG A 32 -3.87 -5.50 2.16
N GLU A 33 -3.12 -6.08 3.11
CA GLU A 33 -3.68 -6.60 4.36
C GLU A 33 -4.33 -5.50 5.21
N ARG A 34 -3.71 -4.32 5.30
CA ARG A 34 -4.30 -3.18 6.02
C ARG A 34 -5.56 -2.67 5.33
N LEU A 35 -5.56 -2.56 4.00
CA LEU A 35 -6.73 -2.15 3.23
C LEU A 35 -7.89 -3.14 3.33
N LEU A 36 -7.61 -4.45 3.45
CA LEU A 36 -8.63 -5.47 3.70
C LEU A 36 -9.31 -5.33 5.07
N ARG A 37 -8.63 -4.73 6.05
CA ARG A 37 -9.25 -4.42 7.35
C ARG A 37 -10.20 -3.22 7.28
N ILE A 38 -10.09 -2.39 6.25
CA ILE A 38 -11.00 -1.27 6.02
C ILE A 38 -12.22 -1.76 5.25
N PRO A 39 -13.43 -1.72 5.83
CA PRO A 39 -14.64 -2.17 5.14
C PRO A 39 -14.94 -1.27 3.93
N ASP A 40 -15.46 -1.88 2.86
CA ASP A 40 -15.87 -1.24 1.60
C ASP A 40 -14.76 -0.57 0.75
N VAL A 41 -13.51 -0.56 1.21
CA VAL A 41 -12.39 0.05 0.47
C VAL A 41 -11.73 -0.93 -0.50
N PHE A 42 -11.39 -2.14 -0.04
CA PHE A 42 -10.68 -3.15 -0.85
C PHE A 42 -11.46 -4.48 -0.90
N ARG A 43 -12.72 -4.39 -1.30
CA ARG A 43 -13.70 -5.49 -1.17
C ARG A 43 -13.47 -6.68 -2.11
N ASP A 44 -12.94 -6.43 -3.29
CA ASP A 44 -12.58 -7.46 -4.30
C ASP A 44 -11.07 -7.79 -4.27
N GLY A 45 -10.38 -7.27 -3.27
CA GLY A 45 -8.94 -7.35 -3.16
C GLY A 45 -8.42 -8.70 -2.66
N SER A 46 -7.21 -9.05 -3.08
CA SER A 46 -6.46 -10.18 -2.52
C SER A 46 -5.33 -9.67 -1.62
N PRO A 47 -5.06 -10.31 -0.46
CA PRO A 47 -3.93 -9.95 0.39
C PRO A 47 -2.58 -10.19 -0.31
N SER A 48 -2.55 -10.99 -1.38
CA SER A 48 -1.33 -11.43 -2.05
C SER A 48 -1.26 -10.91 -3.49
N GLY A 49 -0.12 -10.32 -3.88
CA GLY A 49 0.15 -9.82 -5.23
C GLY A 49 0.94 -8.51 -5.23
N GLY A 50 1.15 -7.92 -6.41
CA GLY A 50 1.90 -6.69 -6.58
C GLY A 50 1.08 -5.43 -6.32
N TYR A 51 1.56 -4.26 -6.72
CA TYR A 51 0.75 -3.05 -6.69
C TYR A 51 0.08 -2.93 -8.04
N ASP A 52 -1.05 -3.62 -8.19
CA ASP A 52 -1.82 -3.66 -9.44
C ASP A 52 -2.84 -2.50 -9.45
N ALA A 53 -3.45 -2.26 -10.60
CA ALA A 53 -4.50 -1.24 -10.77
C ALA A 53 -5.64 -1.37 -9.73
N VAL A 54 -6.01 -2.61 -9.36
CA VAL A 54 -7.05 -2.86 -8.33
C VAL A 54 -6.63 -2.32 -6.96
N LEU A 55 -5.35 -2.46 -6.60
CA LEU A 55 -4.82 -1.92 -5.35
C LEU A 55 -4.73 -0.39 -5.42
N ALA A 56 -4.27 0.16 -6.55
CA ALA A 56 -4.22 1.60 -6.77
C ALA A 56 -5.61 2.24 -6.65
N GLU A 57 -6.65 1.62 -7.23
CA GLU A 57 -8.04 2.07 -7.10
C GLU A 57 -8.55 2.01 -5.66
N ALA A 58 -8.18 0.97 -4.91
CA ALA A 58 -8.54 0.85 -3.50
C ALA A 58 -7.88 1.94 -2.64
N VAL A 59 -6.60 2.21 -2.88
CA VAL A 59 -5.87 3.31 -2.24
C VAL A 59 -6.49 4.66 -2.61
N ALA A 60 -6.80 4.89 -3.89
CA ALA A 60 -7.46 6.12 -4.33
C ALA A 60 -8.83 6.29 -3.67
N ARG A 61 -9.61 5.21 -3.55
CA ARG A 61 -10.92 5.23 -2.87
C ARG A 61 -10.76 5.52 -1.38
N PHE A 62 -9.79 4.89 -0.71
CA PHE A 62 -9.43 5.18 0.67
C PHE A 62 -9.09 6.66 0.86
N GLN A 63 -8.19 7.20 0.04
CA GLN A 63 -7.76 8.58 0.12
C GLN A 63 -8.93 9.56 -0.03
N VAL A 64 -9.82 9.32 -0.99
CA VAL A 64 -11.03 10.15 -1.19
C VAL A 64 -11.97 10.07 0.01
N TRP A 65 -12.25 8.87 0.51
CA TRP A 65 -13.20 8.66 1.61
C TRP A 65 -12.70 9.25 2.92
N TYR A 66 -11.41 9.18 3.17
CA TYR A 66 -10.79 9.64 4.40
C TYR A 66 -10.13 11.03 4.29
N GLY A 67 -10.26 11.69 3.14
CA GLY A 67 -9.76 13.06 2.92
C GLY A 67 -8.24 13.16 2.87
N VAL A 68 -7.53 12.08 2.53
CA VAL A 68 -6.07 12.09 2.37
C VAL A 68 -5.73 12.81 1.07
N SER A 69 -5.00 13.91 1.17
CA SER A 69 -4.67 14.78 0.02
C SER A 69 -3.16 15.05 -0.13
N GLY A 70 -2.33 14.53 0.78
CA GLY A 70 -0.88 14.72 0.77
C GLY A 70 -0.13 13.84 -0.24
N ASP A 71 -0.74 12.73 -0.66
CA ASP A 71 -0.17 11.80 -1.64
C ASP A 71 -0.93 11.86 -2.97
N GLU A 72 -0.26 11.43 -4.04
CA GLU A 72 -0.89 11.21 -5.33
C GLU A 72 -2.00 10.15 -5.23
N ARG A 73 -3.07 10.33 -6.03
CA ARG A 73 -4.23 9.45 -5.98
C ARG A 73 -3.86 8.03 -6.41
N GLY A 74 -4.11 7.07 -5.52
CA GLY A 74 -3.76 5.67 -5.77
C GLY A 74 -2.27 5.39 -5.61
N VAL A 75 -1.52 6.28 -4.96
CA VAL A 75 -0.15 6.07 -4.50
C VAL A 75 -0.15 6.00 -2.99
N TYR A 76 0.49 4.99 -2.43
CA TYR A 76 0.63 4.85 -0.99
C TYR A 76 1.89 5.59 -0.52
N GLY A 77 1.75 6.84 -0.14
CA GLY A 77 2.82 7.62 0.49
C GLY A 77 2.64 7.76 2.00
N ASP A 78 3.32 8.74 2.61
CA ASP A 78 3.37 8.89 4.06
C ASP A 78 2.01 9.28 4.66
N ASP A 79 1.27 10.15 4.00
CA ASP A 79 -0.04 10.63 4.46
C ASP A 79 -1.07 9.47 4.50
N THR A 80 -1.08 8.67 3.44
CA THR A 80 -1.93 7.49 3.28
C THR A 80 -1.52 6.40 4.27
N ARG A 81 -0.21 6.21 4.47
CA ARG A 81 0.33 5.31 5.49
C ARG A 81 -0.14 5.69 6.87
N ARG A 82 0.08 6.94 7.30
CA ARG A 82 -0.35 7.41 8.62
C ARG A 82 -1.85 7.30 8.80
N ALA A 83 -2.61 7.56 7.74
CA ALA A 83 -4.04 7.39 7.73
C ALA A 83 -4.45 5.92 7.93
N LEU A 84 -3.83 4.96 7.22
CA LEU A 84 -4.08 3.54 7.41
C LEU A 84 -3.65 3.05 8.80
N GLU A 85 -2.46 3.44 9.26
CA GLU A 85 -1.90 3.09 10.58
C GLU A 85 -2.73 3.61 11.75
N SER A 86 -3.38 4.76 11.61
CA SER A 86 -4.27 5.28 12.65
C SER A 86 -5.57 4.48 12.77
N ARG A 87 -5.82 3.54 11.86
CA ARG A 87 -7.10 2.82 11.70
C ARG A 87 -6.96 1.29 11.80
N THR A 88 -5.74 0.76 11.86
CA THR A 88 -5.43 -0.67 11.93
C THR A 88 -4.42 -1.00 13.00
#